data_AF-A0AAV6LC84-F1
#
_entry.id   AF-A0AAV6LC84-F1
#
_cell.length_a   1.000
_cell.length_b   1.000
_cell.length_c   1.000
_cell.angle_alpha   90.00
_cell.angle_beta   90.00
_cell.angle_gamma   90.00
#
_symmetry.space_group_name_H-M   'P 1'
#
loop_
_entity.id
_entity.type
_entity.pdbx_description
1 polymer ?
#
loop_
_entity_poly.entity_id
_entity_poly.type
_entity_poly.pdbx_seq_one_letter_code
_entity_poly.pdbx_strand_id
1 'polypeptide(L)'
;MKKHIAQVKGDVASCTKASKEDKLKYKKVLDEIAAKKKEKKQGGMNLREEVNIVHEEGDGFEDDEVEHAGSRKRPHVLGPMDRYTEIIPVLLTRVDSRR
;
A
#
# COMPACT_ATOMS: atom_id res chain seq x y z
N MET A 1 -17.27 5.66 -9.31
CA MET A 1 -17.62 6.84 -8.48
C MET A 1 -18.17 7.97 -9.35
N LYS A 2 -19.25 8.64 -8.92
CA LYS A 2 -19.93 9.73 -9.65
C LYS A 2 -19.19 11.08 -9.60
N LYS A 3 -17.84 11.08 -9.57
CA LYS A 3 -16.99 12.27 -9.45
C LYS A 3 -17.19 13.27 -10.59
N HIS A 4 -17.43 12.77 -11.82
CA HIS A 4 -17.78 13.59 -12.98
C HIS A 4 -19.07 14.42 -12.78
N ILE A 5 -20.07 13.87 -12.05
CA ILE A 5 -21.33 14.57 -11.73
C ILE A 5 -21.10 15.64 -10.67
N ALA A 6 -20.29 15.36 -9.65
CA ALA A 6 -19.92 16.32 -8.61
C ALA A 6 -18.99 17.44 -9.09
N GLN A 7 -18.49 17.37 -10.34
CA GLN A 7 -17.53 18.30 -10.94
C GLN A 7 -16.27 18.54 -10.07
N VAL A 8 -15.80 17.50 -9.38
CA VAL A 8 -14.53 17.54 -8.67
C VAL A 8 -13.41 17.48 -9.72
N LYS A 9 -12.62 18.56 -9.82
CA LYS A 9 -11.51 18.68 -10.77
C LYS A 9 -10.34 17.77 -10.35
N GLY A 10 -9.61 17.23 -11.32
CA GLY A 10 -8.36 16.46 -11.10
C GLY A 10 -8.44 15.01 -11.57
N ASP A 11 -9.47 14.27 -11.16
CA ASP A 11 -9.53 12.82 -11.42
C ASP A 11 -10.28 12.44 -12.70
N VAL A 12 -11.33 13.19 -13.06
CA VAL A 12 -12.23 12.83 -14.16
C VAL A 12 -12.78 14.08 -14.83
N ALA A 13 -13.00 14.04 -16.14
CA ALA A 13 -13.69 15.10 -16.87
C ALA A 13 -15.09 15.35 -16.27
N SER A 14 -15.47 16.62 -16.16
CA SER A 14 -16.74 17.02 -15.55
C SER A 14 -17.92 16.85 -16.49
N CYS A 15 -19.07 16.43 -15.94
CA CYS A 15 -20.31 16.34 -16.71
C CYS A 15 -20.90 17.74 -16.91
N THR A 16 -21.18 18.10 -18.16
CA THR A 16 -21.87 19.35 -18.53
C THR A 16 -23.38 19.26 -18.33
N LYS A 17 -23.95 18.05 -18.36
CA LYS A 17 -25.40 17.79 -18.24
C LYS A 17 -25.91 17.72 -16.79
N ALA A 18 -25.02 17.72 -15.80
CA ALA A 18 -25.40 17.56 -14.41
C ALA A 18 -26.16 18.79 -13.87
N SER A 19 -27.30 18.55 -13.21
CA SER A 19 -28.05 19.60 -12.49
C SER A 19 -27.27 20.13 -11.29
N LYS A 20 -27.52 21.39 -10.91
CA LYS A 20 -26.88 22.01 -9.72
C LYS A 20 -27.21 21.24 -8.44
N GLU A 21 -28.43 20.70 -8.33
CA GLU A 21 -28.84 19.90 -7.18
C GLU A 21 -28.04 18.60 -7.07
N ASP A 22 -27.86 17.91 -8.20
CA ASP A 22 -27.11 16.66 -8.24
C ASP A 22 -25.64 16.91 -7.89
N LYS A 23 -25.05 17.99 -8.42
CA LYS A 23 -23.68 18.41 -8.06
C LYS A 23 -23.53 18.52 -6.54
N LEU A 24 -24.46 19.21 -5.88
CA LEU A 24 -24.43 19.41 -4.43
C LEU A 24 -24.64 18.11 -3.66
N LYS A 25 -25.61 17.29 -4.06
CA LYS A 25 -25.88 15.98 -3.43
C LYS A 25 -24.64 15.09 -3.47
N TYR A 26 -24.04 14.93 -4.65
CA TYR A 26 -22.87 14.07 -4.80
C TYR A 26 -21.61 14.64 -4.17
N LYS A 27 -21.46 15.98 -4.13
CA LYS A 27 -20.34 16.61 -3.42
C LYS A 27 -20.40 16.31 -1.92
N LYS A 28 -21.57 16.46 -1.29
CA LYS A 28 -21.78 16.12 0.14
C LYS A 28 -21.43 14.66 0.43
N VAL A 29 -21.90 13.73 -0.39
CA VAL A 29 -21.60 12.30 -0.23
C VAL A 29 -20.09 12.02 -0.33
N LEU A 30 -19.38 12.68 -1.26
CA LEU A 30 -17.93 12.54 -1.39
C LEU A 30 -17.19 13.09 -0.16
N ASP A 31 -17.63 14.24 0.35
CA ASP A 31 -17.05 14.87 1.54
C ASP A 31 -17.27 14.01 2.79
N GLU A 32 -18.46 13.42 2.96
CA GLU A 32 -18.76 12.48 4.05
C GLU A 32 -17.91 11.21 4.01
N ILE A 33 -17.71 10.64 2.81
CA ILE A 33 -16.83 9.48 2.65
C ILE A 33 -15.38 9.85 2.99
N ALA A 34 -14.92 11.03 2.56
CA ALA A 34 -13.58 11.50 2.87
C ALA A 34 -13.39 11.73 4.38
N ALA A 35 -14.39 12.31 5.05
CA ALA A 35 -14.38 12.50 6.50
C ALA A 35 -14.29 11.16 7.23
N LYS A 36 -15.13 10.17 6.90
CA LYS A 36 -15.09 8.82 7.50
C LYS A 36 -13.75 8.13 7.30
N LYS A 37 -13.11 8.31 6.15
CA LYS A 37 -11.76 7.77 5.90
C LYS A 37 -10.70 8.43 6.79
N LYS A 38 -10.77 9.74 6.97
CA LYS A 38 -9.87 10.48 7.87
C LYS A 38 -10.05 10.05 9.31
N GLU A 39 -11.30 9.91 9.77
CA GLU A 39 -11.64 9.45 11.11
C GLU A 39 -11.06 8.05 11.38
N LYS A 40 -11.25 7.10 10.46
CA LYS A 40 -10.65 5.76 10.58
C LYS A 40 -9.12 5.79 10.59
N LYS A 41 -8.52 6.63 9.74
CA LYS A 41 -7.05 6.79 9.71
C LYS A 41 -6.55 7.34 11.05
N GLN A 42 -7.18 8.37 11.58
CA GLN A 42 -6.81 8.95 12.87
C GLN A 42 -7.01 7.96 14.02
N GLY A 43 -8.14 7.24 14.05
CA GLY A 43 -8.39 6.21 15.05
C GLY A 43 -7.33 5.10 15.01
N GLY A 44 -6.93 4.66 13.82
CA GLY A 44 -5.84 3.69 13.67
C GLY A 44 -4.47 4.23 14.11
N MET A 45 -4.19 5.51 13.89
CA MET A 45 -2.95 6.15 14.37
C MET A 45 -2.94 6.25 15.89
N ASN A 46 -4.04 6.70 16.51
CA ASN A 46 -4.15 6.78 17.96
C ASN A 46 -4.01 5.39 18.61
N LEU A 47 -4.66 4.35 18.05
CA LEU A 47 -4.50 2.97 18.50
C LEU A 47 -3.05 2.49 18.40
N ARG A 48 -2.32 2.85 17.34
CA ARG A 48 -0.90 2.50 17.20
C ARG A 48 0.00 3.26 18.17
N GLU A 49 -0.35 4.50 18.50
CA GLU A 49 0.38 5.34 19.46
C GLU A 49 0.18 4.88 20.91
N GLU A 50 -1.03 4.42 21.26
CA GLU A 50 -1.32 3.85 22.59
C GLU A 50 -0.62 2.50 22.84
N VAL A 51 -0.27 1.77 21.78
CA VAL A 51 0.53 0.55 21.89
C VAL A 51 2.00 0.94 21.98
N ASN A 52 2.47 1.18 23.19
CA ASN A 52 3.89 1.19 23.52
C ASN A 52 4.44 -0.23 23.33
N ILE A 53 4.82 -0.60 22.11
CA ILE A 53 5.68 -1.76 21.88
C ILE A 53 7.04 -1.35 22.46
N VAL A 54 7.29 -1.73 23.72
CA VAL A 54 8.66 -1.83 24.20
C VAL A 54 9.33 -2.76 23.21
N HIS A 55 10.19 -2.23 22.36
CA HIS A 55 11.10 -3.03 21.54
C HIS A 55 12.09 -3.65 22.52
N GLU A 56 11.64 -4.65 23.27
CA GLU A 56 12.55 -5.69 23.71
C GLU A 56 13.09 -6.30 22.42
N GLU A 57 14.41 -6.37 22.33
CA GLU A 57 15.12 -6.76 21.13
C GLU A 57 14.75 -8.21 20.77
N GLY A 58 13.79 -8.36 19.85
CA GLY A 58 13.09 -9.62 19.57
C GLY A 58 11.63 -9.43 19.97
N ASP A 59 10.68 -9.19 19.08
CA ASP A 59 10.21 -10.20 18.13
C ASP A 59 9.39 -9.54 17.01
N GLY A 60 9.77 -9.86 15.76
CA GLY A 60 8.86 -10.10 14.64
C GLY A 60 7.72 -9.13 14.35
N PHE A 61 8.02 -7.93 13.84
CA PHE A 61 7.12 -7.22 12.91
C PHE A 61 7.96 -6.48 11.86
N GLU A 62 8.15 -7.11 10.70
CA GLU A 62 8.60 -6.41 9.48
C GLU A 62 7.39 -6.29 8.56
N ASP A 63 6.74 -5.13 8.65
CA ASP A 63 6.03 -4.50 7.55
C ASP A 63 6.99 -3.52 6.87
N ASP A 64 6.79 -3.30 5.57
CA ASP A 64 7.48 -2.38 4.66
C ASP A 64 8.89 -2.74 4.14
N GLU A 65 8.86 -3.32 2.93
CA GLU A 65 9.35 -2.66 1.71
C GLU A 65 10.43 -1.56 1.87
N VAL A 66 11.64 -1.95 1.41
CA VAL A 66 12.60 -1.14 0.63
C VAL A 66 13.27 0.06 1.32
N GLU A 67 14.52 -0.10 1.77
CA GLU A 67 15.67 0.59 1.15
C GLU A 67 17.02 0.08 1.69
N HIS A 68 17.97 -0.02 0.76
CA HIS A 68 19.35 -0.45 1.00
C HIS A 68 20.13 0.58 1.84
N ALA A 69 20.65 0.17 3.02
CA ALA A 69 21.99 0.55 3.52
C ALA A 69 22.20 0.02 4.95
N GLY A 70 22.68 -1.20 5.09
CA GLY A 70 23.06 -1.72 6.41
C GLY A 70 23.24 -3.22 6.37
N SER A 71 24.36 -3.69 5.82
CA SER A 71 24.71 -5.11 5.83
C SER A 71 25.01 -5.59 7.25
N ARG A 72 23.98 -5.79 8.07
CA ARG A 72 23.98 -6.86 9.07
C ARG A 72 23.42 -8.06 8.33
N LYS A 73 24.32 -8.86 7.74
CA LYS A 73 23.97 -10.17 7.18
C LYS A 73 23.38 -10.99 8.33
N ARG A 74 22.05 -10.93 8.50
CA ARG A 74 21.34 -11.89 9.34
C ARG A 74 21.72 -13.27 8.76
N PRO A 75 22.04 -14.28 9.58
CA PRO A 75 22.18 -15.62 9.04
C PRO A 75 20.87 -15.90 8.29
N HIS A 76 20.97 -16.17 6.99
CA HIS A 76 19.80 -16.53 6.21
C HIS A 76 19.22 -17.76 6.89
N VAL A 77 18.08 -17.59 7.57
CA VAL A 77 17.37 -18.71 8.17
C VAL A 77 16.77 -19.45 6.99
N LEU A 78 17.51 -20.45 6.52
CA LEU A 78 17.05 -21.34 5.45
C LEU A 78 15.83 -22.09 5.97
N GLY A 79 14.69 -21.89 5.33
CA GLY A 79 13.48 -22.61 5.64
C GLY A 79 13.63 -24.10 5.33
N PRO A 80 12.77 -24.96 5.87
CA PRO A 80 12.77 -26.39 5.57
C PRO A 80 12.73 -26.74 4.07
N MET A 81 12.17 -25.84 3.25
CA MET A 81 12.06 -25.94 1.79
C MET A 81 13.34 -25.52 1.06
N ASP A 82 14.16 -24.65 1.65
CA ASP A 82 15.40 -24.16 1.03
C ASP A 82 16.49 -25.23 0.96
N ARG A 83 16.27 -26.37 1.62
CA ARG A 83 17.12 -27.58 1.48
C ARG A 83 16.98 -28.24 0.12
N TYR A 84 15.91 -27.95 -0.61
CA TYR A 84 15.63 -28.51 -1.94
C TYR A 84 15.83 -27.49 -3.05
N THR A 85 16.26 -26.26 -2.74
CA THR A 85 16.54 -25.23 -3.73
C THR A 85 18.04 -25.21 -4.04
N GLU A 86 18.38 -25.37 -5.32
CA GLU A 86 19.73 -25.11 -5.80
C GLU A 86 19.83 -23.65 -6.24
N ILE A 87 20.95 -22.99 -5.93
CA ILE A 87 21.21 -21.63 -6.42
C ILE A 87 21.40 -21.71 -7.93
N ILE A 88 20.40 -21.24 -8.69
CA ILE A 88 20.49 -21.15 -10.14
C ILE A 88 21.48 -20.04 -10.48
N PRO A 89 22.62 -20.34 -11.16
CA PRO A 89 23.55 -19.30 -11.56
C PRO A 89 22.88 -18.41 -12.60
N VAL A 90 22.85 -17.10 -12.34
CA VAL A 90 22.22 -16.07 -13.18
C VAL A 90 22.80 -16.02 -14.61
N LEU A 91 23.92 -16.71 -14.86
CA LEU A 91 24.60 -16.80 -16.15
C LEU A 91 24.00 -17.84 -17.12
N LEU A 92 23.13 -18.74 -16.66
CA LEU A 92 22.54 -19.80 -17.51
C LEU A 92 21.25 -19.39 -18.24
N THR A 93 20.62 -18.26 -17.90
CA THR A 93 19.32 -17.87 -18.50
C THR A 93 19.41 -17.11 -19.82
N ARG A 94 20.62 -16.89 -20.37
CA ARG A 94 20.83 -16.14 -21.63
C ARG A 94 21.10 -16.97 -22.88
N VAL A 95 21.22 -18.30 -22.79
CA VAL A 95 21.68 -19.10 -23.95
C VAL A 95 20.55 -19.78 -24.75
N ASP A 96 19.37 -20.02 -24.18
CA ASP A 96 18.31 -20.77 -24.89
C ASP A 96 17.25 -19.88 -25.57
N SER A 97 17.68 -18.93 -26.42
CA SER A 97 16.77 -18.21 -27.33
C SER A 97 17.22 -18.16 -28.80
N ARG A 98 18.11 -19.07 -29.20
CA ARG A 98 18.38 -19.34 -30.61
C ARG A 98 18.46 -20.84 -30.88
N ARG A 99 17.33 -21.45 -31.20
CA ARG A 99 17.29 -22.55 -32.16
C ARG A 99 15.97 -22.55 -32.90
#